data_AF-A0A374TRQ0-F1
#
_entry.id   AF-A0A374TRQ0-F1
#
_cell.length_a   1.000
_cell.length_b   1.000
_cell.length_c   1.000
_cell.angle_alpha   90.00
_cell.angle_beta   90.00
_cell.angle_gamma   90.00
#
_symmetry.space_group_name_H-M   'P 1'
#
loop_
_entity.id
_entity.type
_entity.pdbx_description
1 polymer ?
#
loop_
_entity_poly.entity_id
_entity_poly.type
_entity_poly.pdbx_seq_one_letter_code
_entity_poly.pdbx_strand_id
1 'polypeptide(L)'
;MAEDTAVNPTASVIVAYLVHDPIGNVEGYINDFSPDVLQQAQDNGMVIIAEYSDGKRVIVDAADVKEPQPYINGIKIVAPSYVDKRTAATVECFAALAEIVNPSVATLATSDAASEQKDPIERFMTALANLKTLESDGGDA
;
A
#
# COMPACT_ATOMS: atom_id res chain seq x y z
N MET A 1 -29.12 12.12 22.13
CA MET A 1 -28.72 10.72 22.32
C MET A 1 -28.18 10.27 20.99
N ALA A 2 -26.85 10.22 20.86
CA ALA A 2 -26.20 9.73 19.65
C ALA A 2 -26.17 8.20 19.77
N GLU A 3 -26.78 7.51 18.80
CA GLU A 3 -26.67 6.06 18.67
C GLU A 3 -25.21 5.71 18.40
N ASP A 4 -24.59 5.16 19.43
CA ASP A 4 -23.39 4.35 19.36
C ASP A 4 -23.70 3.17 18.43
N THR A 5 -23.30 3.31 17.16
CA THR A 5 -23.43 2.26 16.15
C THR A 5 -22.35 1.23 16.44
N ALA A 6 -22.63 0.38 17.44
CA ALA A 6 -21.83 -0.79 17.74
C ALA A 6 -21.66 -1.61 16.45
N VAL A 7 -20.44 -1.57 15.90
CA VAL A 7 -20.03 -2.39 14.76
C VAL A 7 -20.27 -3.84 15.14
N ASN A 8 -21.18 -4.49 14.44
CA ASN A 8 -21.56 -5.87 14.72
C ASN A 8 -20.35 -6.79 14.45
N PRO A 9 -19.78 -7.49 15.47
CA PRO A 9 -18.53 -8.25 15.36
C PRO A 9 -18.65 -9.53 14.48
N THR A 10 -19.78 -9.74 13.81
CA THR A 10 -20.04 -10.87 12.92
C THR A 10 -20.30 -10.48 11.47
N ALA A 11 -20.24 -9.19 11.12
CA ALA A 11 -20.38 -8.78 9.73
C ALA A 11 -19.15 -9.21 8.93
N SER A 12 -19.34 -10.14 7.99
CA SER A 12 -18.31 -10.58 7.06
C SER A 12 -17.82 -9.41 6.22
N VAL A 13 -16.53 -9.09 6.29
CA VAL A 13 -15.91 -7.95 5.59
C VAL A 13 -15.02 -8.44 4.45
N ILE A 14 -14.88 -7.65 3.40
CA ILE A 14 -13.92 -7.94 2.32
C ILE A 14 -12.51 -7.72 2.88
N VAL A 15 -11.65 -8.73 2.73
CA VAL A 15 -10.26 -8.71 3.20
C VAL A 15 -9.26 -8.65 2.05
N ALA A 16 -9.63 -9.11 0.85
CA ALA A 16 -8.79 -9.06 -0.32
C ALA A 16 -9.63 -9.07 -1.62
N TYR A 17 -8.99 -8.68 -2.72
CA TYR A 17 -9.50 -8.95 -4.06
C TYR A 17 -8.47 -9.74 -4.86
N LEU A 18 -8.95 -10.61 -5.74
CA LEU A 18 -8.15 -11.37 -6.67
C LEU A 18 -8.58 -11.05 -8.10
N VAL A 19 -7.63 -11.04 -9.02
CA VAL A 19 -7.89 -11.12 -10.45
C VAL A 19 -7.70 -12.57 -10.90
N HIS A 20 -8.70 -13.12 -11.57
CA HIS A 20 -8.69 -14.46 -12.13
C HIS A 20 -8.63 -14.36 -13.67
N ASP A 21 -7.63 -15.01 -14.25
CA ASP A 21 -7.55 -15.26 -15.69
C ASP A 21 -8.23 -16.60 -16.01
N PRO A 22 -9.41 -16.60 -16.66
CA PRO A 22 -10.12 -17.82 -16.99
C PRO A 22 -9.40 -18.70 -18.02
N ILE A 23 -8.52 -18.11 -18.84
CA ILE A 23 -7.80 -18.83 -19.91
C ILE A 23 -6.62 -19.59 -19.30
N GLY A 24 -5.79 -18.89 -18.52
CA GLY A 24 -4.65 -19.47 -17.82
C GLY A 24 -5.03 -20.30 -16.60
N ASN A 25 -6.26 -20.12 -16.08
CA ASN A 25 -6.72 -20.64 -14.79
C ASN A 25 -5.77 -20.28 -13.64
N VAL A 26 -5.37 -19.00 -13.61
CA VAL A 26 -4.48 -18.45 -12.60
C VAL A 26 -5.20 -17.35 -11.84
N GLU A 27 -4.90 -17.23 -10.54
CA GLU A 27 -5.39 -16.16 -9.68
C GLU A 27 -4.21 -15.40 -9.09
N GLY A 28 -4.35 -14.07 -9.02
CA GLY A 28 -3.38 -13.18 -8.38
C GLY A 28 -4.07 -12.20 -7.45
N TYR A 29 -3.44 -11.90 -6.31
CA TYR A 29 -3.93 -10.85 -5.43
C TYR A 29 -3.76 -9.48 -6.06
N ILE A 30 -4.82 -8.67 -5.99
CA ILE A 30 -4.78 -7.27 -6.41
C ILE A 30 -4.11 -6.46 -5.30
N ASN A 31 -3.00 -5.80 -5.65
CA ASN A 31 -2.27 -4.89 -4.75
C ASN A 31 -2.33 -3.43 -5.23
N ASP A 32 -2.69 -3.19 -6.49
CA ASP A 32 -2.95 -1.87 -7.07
C ASP A 32 -4.44 -1.74 -7.36
N PHE A 33 -5.07 -0.74 -6.74
CA PHE A 33 -6.51 -0.50 -6.81
C PHE A 33 -6.88 0.64 -7.77
N SER A 34 -6.01 0.93 -8.75
CA SER A 34 -6.30 1.89 -9.82
C SER A 34 -7.57 1.50 -10.59
N PRO A 35 -8.64 2.33 -10.58
CA PRO A 35 -9.91 2.00 -11.23
C PRO A 35 -9.76 1.74 -12.73
N ASP A 36 -8.92 2.52 -13.42
CA ASP A 36 -8.71 2.40 -14.86
C ASP A 36 -8.05 1.06 -15.24
N VAL A 37 -7.09 0.60 -14.43
CA VAL A 37 -6.39 -0.67 -14.65
C VAL A 37 -7.32 -1.86 -14.40
N LEU A 38 -8.12 -1.79 -13.33
CA LEU A 38 -9.08 -2.84 -13.00
C LEU A 38 -10.19 -2.94 -14.04
N GLN A 39 -10.71 -1.80 -14.50
CA GLN A 39 -11.69 -1.78 -15.58
C GLN A 39 -11.13 -2.37 -16.86
N GLN A 40 -9.91 -1.98 -17.25
CA GLN A 40 -9.24 -2.53 -18.42
C GLN A 40 -9.03 -4.04 -18.31
N ALA A 41 -8.68 -4.55 -17.12
CA ALA A 41 -8.54 -5.99 -16.90
C ALA A 41 -9.88 -6.71 -17.10
N GLN A 42 -10.97 -6.19 -16.55
CA GLN A 42 -12.32 -6.75 -16.73
C GLN A 42 -12.78 -6.68 -18.19
N ASP A 43 -12.54 -5.57 -18.88
CA ASP A 43 -12.84 -5.40 -20.30
C ASP A 43 -12.07 -6.40 -21.18
N ASN A 44 -10.87 -6.79 -20.76
CA ASN A 44 -10.06 -7.83 -21.38
C ASN A 44 -10.47 -9.26 -20.99
N GLY A 45 -11.54 -9.43 -20.22
CA GLY A 45 -12.11 -10.73 -19.85
C GLY A 45 -11.55 -11.34 -18.56
N MET A 46 -10.79 -10.58 -17.77
CA MET A 46 -10.42 -11.01 -16.42
C MET A 46 -11.61 -10.93 -15.48
N VAL A 47 -11.67 -11.83 -14.49
CA VAL A 47 -12.72 -11.86 -13.47
C VAL A 47 -12.18 -11.33 -12.16
N ILE A 48 -12.87 -10.38 -11.53
CA ILE A 48 -12.49 -9.87 -10.22
C ILE A 48 -13.29 -10.58 -9.13
N ILE A 49 -12.60 -11.07 -8.11
CA ILE A 49 -13.17 -11.84 -7.01
C ILE A 49 -12.90 -11.10 -5.70
N ALA A 50 -13.94 -10.78 -4.95
CA ALA A 50 -13.83 -10.34 -3.57
C ALA A 50 -13.74 -11.56 -2.64
N GLU A 51 -12.74 -11.56 -1.77
CA GLU A 51 -12.56 -12.53 -0.68
C GLU A 51 -12.99 -11.91 0.64
N TYR A 52 -13.89 -12.58 1.34
CA TYR A 52 -14.44 -12.15 2.62
C TYR A 52 -13.69 -12.81 3.79
N SER A 53 -13.79 -12.20 4.97
CA SER A 53 -13.17 -12.68 6.22
C SER A 53 -13.63 -14.07 6.66
N ASP A 54 -14.78 -14.54 6.19
CA ASP A 54 -15.31 -15.89 6.43
C ASP A 54 -14.87 -16.92 5.38
N GLY A 55 -14.01 -16.54 4.43
CA GLY A 55 -13.54 -17.36 3.32
C GLY A 55 -14.50 -17.42 2.13
N LYS A 56 -15.66 -16.74 2.18
CA LYS A 56 -16.55 -16.62 1.03
C LYS A 56 -15.87 -15.83 -0.08
N ARG A 57 -16.05 -16.29 -1.32
CA ARG A 57 -15.56 -15.63 -2.52
C ARG A 57 -16.73 -15.31 -3.45
N VAL A 58 -16.79 -14.08 -3.95
CA VAL A 58 -17.83 -13.65 -4.91
C VAL A 58 -17.21 -12.87 -6.05
N ILE A 59 -17.75 -13.04 -7.24
CA ILE A 59 -17.39 -12.21 -8.39
C ILE A 59 -18.00 -10.82 -8.17
N VAL A 60 -17.21 -9.78 -8.43
CA VAL A 60 -17.61 -8.37 -8.33
C VAL A 60 -17.26 -7.63 -9.61
N ASP A 61 -17.87 -6.46 -9.80
CA ASP A 61 -17.51 -5.55 -10.87
C ASP A 61 -16.28 -4.71 -10.46
N ALA A 62 -15.41 -4.39 -11.41
CA ALA A 62 -14.25 -3.51 -11.24
C ALA A 62 -14.63 -2.16 -10.64
N ALA A 63 -15.78 -1.61 -11.02
CA ALA A 63 -16.27 -0.32 -10.51
C ALA A 63 -16.59 -0.36 -9.00
N ASP A 64 -16.85 -1.54 -8.44
CA ASP A 64 -17.15 -1.73 -7.02
C ASP A 64 -15.90 -2.00 -6.18
N VAL A 65 -14.75 -2.23 -6.82
CA VAL A 65 -13.49 -2.53 -6.14
C VAL A 65 -12.95 -1.28 -5.47
N LYS A 66 -12.73 -1.38 -4.16
CA LYS A 66 -12.06 -0.37 -3.35
C LYS A 66 -11.06 -1.05 -2.45
N GLU A 67 -9.90 -0.44 -2.24
CA GLU A 67 -8.88 -0.96 -1.34
C GLU A 67 -9.50 -1.36 0.00
N PRO A 68 -9.47 -2.66 0.37
CA PRO A 68 -9.98 -3.12 1.64
C PRO A 68 -9.30 -2.38 2.79
N GLN A 69 -10.09 -1.89 3.75
CA GLN A 69 -9.60 -1.47 5.06
C GLN A 69 -10.12 -2.45 6.12
N PRO A 70 -9.70 -3.72 6.09
CA PRO A 70 -10.24 -4.73 6.99
C PRO A 70 -9.81 -4.43 8.43
N TYR A 71 -10.80 -4.20 9.28
CA TYR A 71 -10.64 -4.21 10.74
C TYR A 71 -11.39 -5.42 11.29
N ILE A 72 -10.72 -6.25 12.09
CA ILE A 72 -11.36 -7.29 12.91
C ILE A 72 -11.27 -6.83 14.35
N ASN A 73 -12.41 -6.60 15.01
CA ASN A 73 -12.47 -6.14 16.41
C ASN A 73 -11.62 -4.87 16.68
N GLY A 74 -11.54 -3.95 15.70
CA GLY A 74 -10.72 -2.75 15.80
C GLY A 74 -9.24 -2.94 15.46
N ILE A 75 -8.80 -4.17 15.17
CA ILE A 75 -7.43 -4.51 14.75
C ILE A 75 -7.36 -4.47 13.22
N LYS A 76 -6.48 -3.63 12.67
CA LYS A 76 -6.25 -3.55 11.22
C LYS A 76 -5.56 -4.83 10.74
N ILE A 77 -6.20 -5.58 9.83
CA ILE A 77 -5.50 -6.67 9.13
C ILE A 77 -4.54 -6.00 8.14
N VAL A 78 -3.24 -6.09 8.43
CA VAL A 78 -2.20 -5.46 7.62
C VAL A 78 -1.94 -6.27 6.35
N ALA A 79 -2.33 -5.71 5.20
CA ALA A 79 -1.93 -6.15 3.88
C ALA A 79 -0.46 -5.75 3.57
N PRO A 80 0.21 -6.37 2.59
CA PRO A 80 1.64 -6.16 2.29
C PRO A 80 2.06 -4.72 1.93
N SER A 81 1.13 -3.78 1.72
CA SER A 81 1.44 -2.37 1.39
C SER A 81 2.28 -1.66 2.46
N TYR A 82 2.34 -2.19 3.69
CA TYR A 82 3.26 -1.72 4.71
C TYR A 82 4.73 -2.10 4.43
N VAL A 83 4.97 -3.23 3.75
CA VAL A 83 6.30 -3.59 3.24
C VAL A 83 6.76 -2.57 2.21
N ASP A 84 5.88 -2.14 1.30
CA ASP A 84 6.23 -1.13 0.28
C ASP A 84 6.59 0.23 0.90
N LYS A 85 5.84 0.65 1.93
CA LYS A 85 6.15 1.89 2.68
C LYS A 85 7.48 1.78 3.42
N ARG A 86 7.76 0.65 4.08
CA ARG A 86 9.05 0.38 4.74
C ARG A 86 10.21 0.36 3.73
N THR A 87 10.00 -0.26 2.58
CA THR A 87 10.99 -0.32 1.48
C THR A 87 11.28 1.08 0.94
N ALA A 88 10.25 1.88 0.63
CA ALA A 88 10.42 3.25 0.14
C ALA A 88 11.16 4.14 1.16
N ALA A 89 10.77 4.10 2.43
CA ALA A 89 11.44 4.87 3.49
C ALA A 89 12.90 4.42 3.71
N THR A 90 13.18 3.13 3.56
CA THR A 90 14.56 2.59 3.63
C THR A 90 15.40 3.09 2.46
N VAL A 91 14.86 3.08 1.24
CA VAL A 91 15.53 3.60 0.04
C VAL A 91 15.82 5.10 0.19
N GLU A 92 14.87 5.88 0.68
CA GLU A 92 15.05 7.32 0.91
C GLU A 92 16.17 7.60 1.94
N CYS A 93 16.22 6.83 3.03
CA CYS A 93 17.28 6.93 4.04
C CYS A 93 18.67 6.64 3.45
N PHE A 94 18.81 5.58 2.64
CA PHE A 94 20.08 5.25 1.99
C PHE A 94 20.45 6.23 0.87
N ALA A 95 19.48 6.79 0.15
CA ALA A 95 19.74 7.82 -0.85
C ALA A 95 20.32 9.09 -0.21
N ALA A 96 19.72 9.54 0.90
CA ALA A 96 20.25 10.68 1.67
C ALA A 96 21.65 10.39 2.25
N LEU A 97 21.90 9.16 2.73
CA LEU A 97 23.24 8.75 3.17
C LEU A 97 24.26 8.72 2.03
N ALA A 98 23.86 8.28 0.83
CA ALA A 98 24.73 8.23 -0.33
C ALA A 98 25.21 9.63 -0.75
N GLU A 99 24.37 10.65 -0.63
CA GLU A 99 24.74 12.05 -0.88
C GLU A 99 25.80 12.57 0.10
N ILE A 100 25.81 12.07 1.35
CA ILE A 100 26.80 12.42 2.38
C ILE A 100 28.13 11.69 2.13
N VAL A 101 28.07 10.38 1.84
CA VAL A 101 29.26 9.50 1.75
C VAL A 101 29.96 9.61 0.39
N ASN A 102 29.22 9.94 -0.67
CA ASN A 102 29.78 10.14 -2.01
C ASN A 102 29.19 11.40 -2.67
N PRO A 103 29.82 12.57 -2.51
CA PRO A 103 29.31 13.84 -3.06
C PRO A 103 29.14 13.83 -4.58
N SER A 104 29.82 12.93 -5.30
CA SER A 104 29.70 12.79 -6.76
C SER A 104 28.41 12.10 -7.24
N VAL A 105 27.61 11.50 -6.34
CA VAL A 105 26.25 11.01 -6.70
C VAL A 105 25.21 12.14 -6.70
N ALA A 106 25.46 13.26 -6.01
CA ALA A 106 24.56 14.42 -5.98
C ALA A 106 24.43 15.10 -7.34
N THR A 107 25.42 14.93 -8.23
CA THR A 107 25.45 15.52 -9.58
C THR A 107 24.65 14.75 -10.64
N LEU A 108 24.11 13.57 -10.34
CA LEU A 108 23.29 12.80 -11.30
C LEU A 108 21.77 13.05 -11.16
N ALA A 109 21.33 13.72 -10.09
CA ALA A 109 19.91 14.01 -9.84
C ALA A 109 19.48 15.46 -10.21
N THR A 110 20.42 16.33 -10.59
CA THR A 110 20.15 17.75 -10.85
C THR A 110 20.03 18.05 -12.34
N SER A 111 19.00 17.47 -12.97
CA SER A 111 18.45 18.00 -14.22
C SER A 111 16.94 18.15 -14.11
N ASP A 112 16.45 18.85 -13.09
CA ASP A 112 15.36 19.83 -13.26
C ASP A 112 15.08 20.59 -11.95
N ALA A 113 14.92 21.91 -12.12
CA ALA A 113 14.39 22.90 -11.18
C ALA A 113 15.08 23.05 -9.80
N ALA A 114 15.63 24.26 -9.60
CA ALA A 114 16.08 24.79 -8.31
C ALA A 114 14.93 24.83 -7.29
N SER A 115 14.75 23.74 -6.55
CA SER A 115 14.12 23.73 -5.24
C SER A 115 15.24 23.82 -4.20
N GLU A 116 15.00 24.52 -3.08
CA GLU A 116 15.97 24.64 -2.00
C GLU A 116 16.44 23.25 -1.55
N GLN A 117 17.63 22.86 -2.00
CA GLN A 117 18.23 21.57 -1.67
C GLN A 117 18.62 21.64 -0.20
N LYS A 118 17.74 21.12 0.67
CA LYS A 118 18.02 20.95 2.09
C LYS A 118 19.36 20.24 2.28
N ASP A 119 20.10 20.64 3.32
CA ASP A 119 21.36 20.01 3.72
C ASP A 119 21.20 18.47 3.71
N PRO A 120 22.05 17.70 3.01
CA PRO A 120 21.99 16.24 2.99
C PRO A 120 21.87 15.60 4.38
N ILE A 121 22.46 16.22 5.40
CA ILE A 121 22.33 15.78 6.80
C ILE A 121 20.89 15.95 7.31
N GLU A 122 20.24 17.09 7.06
CA GLU A 122 18.84 17.33 7.43
C GLU A 122 17.89 16.36 6.72
N ARG A 123 18.15 16.08 5.44
CA ARG A 123 17.39 15.10 4.65
C ARG A 123 17.55 13.69 5.21
N PHE A 124 18.78 13.29 5.54
CA PHE A 124 19.04 11.99 6.17
C PHE A 124 18.34 11.85 7.51
N MET A 125 18.41 12.87 8.37
CA MET A 125 17.77 12.83 9.69
C MET A 125 16.24 12.81 9.58
N THR A 126 15.67 13.48 8.58
CA THR A 126 14.22 13.43 8.30
C THR A 126 13.79 12.05 7.80
N ALA A 127 14.50 11.47 6.83
CA ALA A 127 14.21 10.14 6.31
C ALA A 127 14.36 9.05 7.39
N LEU A 128 15.39 9.17 8.24
CA LEU A 128 15.60 8.27 9.38
C LEU A 128 14.47 8.38 10.41
N ALA A 129 13.97 9.59 10.69
CA ALA A 129 12.83 9.78 11.58
C ALA A 129 11.57 9.11 11.02
N ASN A 130 11.28 9.28 9.73
CA ASN A 130 10.15 8.63 9.06
C ASN A 130 10.27 7.09 9.12
N LEU A 131 11.46 6.53 8.91
CA LEU A 131 11.71 5.10 9.00
C LEU A 131 11.47 4.56 10.43
N LYS A 132 11.87 5.32 11.46
CA LYS A 132 11.63 4.97 12.87
C LYS A 132 10.16 5.06 13.27
N THR A 133 9.43 6.04 12.75
CA THR A 133 7.97 6.12 12.91
C THR A 133 7.32 4.88 12.33
N LEU A 134 7.72 4.49 11.11
CA LEU A 134 7.24 3.25 10.52
C LEU A 134 7.59 2.03 11.37
N GLU A 135 8.82 1.88 11.86
CA GLU A 135 9.20 0.78 12.77
C GLU A 135 8.28 0.69 13.99
N SER A 136 8.05 1.83 14.66
CA SER A 136 7.26 1.92 15.89
C SER A 136 5.77 1.63 15.63
N ASP A 137 5.23 2.10 14.50
CA ASP A 137 3.84 1.85 14.10
C ASP A 137 3.56 0.39 13.74
N GLY A 138 4.60 -0.42 13.49
CA GLY A 138 4.50 -1.87 13.30
C GLY A 138 4.87 -2.70 14.52
N GLY A 139 5.13 -2.05 15.67
CA GLY A 139 5.63 -2.68 16.89
C GLY A 139 4.61 -2.75 18.04
N ASP A 140 3.42 -2.19 17.89
CA ASP A 140 2.36 -2.25 18.91
C ASP A 140 1.13 -3.00 18.34
N ALA A 141 1.27 -4.33 18.28
CA ALA A 141 0.17 -5.27 18.06
C ALA A 141 0.49 -6.60 18.78
#